data_AF-A0A859QXR5-F1
#
_entry.id   AF-A0A859QXR5-F1
#
_cell.length_a   1.000
_cell.length_b   1.000
_cell.length_c   1.000
_cell.angle_alpha   90.00
_cell.angle_beta   90.00
_cell.angle_gamma   90.00
#
_symmetry.space_group_name_H-M   'P 1'
#
loop_
_entity.id
_entity.type
_entity.pdbx_description
1 polymer ?
#
loop_
_entity_poly.entity_id
_entity_poly.type
_entity_poly.pdbx_seq_one_letter_code
_entity_poly.pdbx_strand_id
1 'polypeptide(L)' 'MKANGETRGALESCSCSIDVIASIVPYERYEAAETFRSLGLMTGEGGALFRQSAPAKSAIAELRRAQAEADVRCF' A
#
# COMPACT_ATOMS: atom_id res chain seq x y z
N MET A 1 -10.79 -9.09 -0.96
CA MET A 1 -10.89 -10.57 -1.05
C MET A 1 -11.80 -11.12 -2.15
N LYS A 2 -12.50 -10.29 -2.96
CA LYS A 2 -13.33 -10.78 -4.09
C LYS A 2 -12.60 -10.84 -5.45
N ALA A 3 -11.41 -10.26 -5.55
CA ALA A 3 -10.70 -10.07 -6.82
C ALA A 3 -9.86 -11.29 -7.26
N ASN A 4 -9.52 -12.21 -6.34
CA ASN A 4 -8.54 -13.28 -6.58
C ASN A 4 -9.18 -14.69 -6.49
N GLY A 5 -10.38 -14.86 -7.04
CA GLY A 5 -11.00 -16.19 -7.21
C GLY A 5 -11.55 -16.86 -5.94
N GLU A 6 -11.56 -16.17 -4.79
CA GLU A 6 -12.20 -16.60 -3.52
C GLU A 6 -11.74 -17.99 -3.00
N THR A 7 -10.50 -18.40 -3.32
CA THR A 7 -9.93 -19.67 -2.85
C THR A 7 -9.18 -19.52 -1.53
N ARG A 8 -9.05 -20.62 -0.76
CA ARG A 8 -8.25 -20.65 0.47
C ARG A 8 -6.78 -20.26 0.23
N GLY A 9 -6.18 -20.73 -0.86
CA GLY A 9 -4.80 -20.37 -1.22
C GLY A 9 -4.65 -18.88 -1.50
N ALA A 10 -5.61 -18.25 -2.17
CA ALA A 10 -5.59 -16.80 -2.37
C ALA A 10 -5.69 -16.03 -1.04
N LEU A 11 -6.48 -16.51 -0.07
CA LEU A 11 -6.55 -15.93 1.27
C LEU A 11 -5.21 -16.06 2.02
N GLU A 12 -4.57 -17.22 1.93
CA GLU A 12 -3.26 -17.50 2.55
C GLU A 12 -2.18 -16.56 1.98
N SER A 13 -2.09 -16.41 0.66
CA SER A 13 -1.15 -15.46 0.03
C SER A 13 -1.43 -14.01 0.42
N CYS A 14 -2.71 -13.59 0.49
CA CYS A 14 -3.07 -12.25 0.94
C CYS A 14 -2.68 -12.01 2.41
N SER A 15 -2.89 -12.98 3.29
CA SER A 15 -2.48 -12.89 4.69
C SER A 15 -0.96 -12.75 4.81
N CYS A 16 -0.21 -13.59 4.09
CA CYS A 16 1.25 -13.51 4.03
C CYS A 16 1.72 -12.12 3.59
N SER A 17 1.12 -11.56 2.54
CA SER A 17 1.47 -10.23 2.04
C SER A 17 1.28 -9.14 3.09
N ILE A 18 0.16 -9.17 3.82
CA ILE A 18 -0.12 -8.21 4.91
C ILE A 18 0.93 -8.32 6.01
N ASP A 19 1.27 -9.54 6.43
CA ASP A 19 2.26 -9.77 7.49
C ASP A 19 3.67 -9.29 7.07
N VAL A 20 4.05 -9.50 5.81
CA VAL A 20 5.32 -8.99 5.27
C VAL A 20 5.33 -7.46 5.26
N ILE A 21 4.27 -6.81 4.77
CA ILE A 21 4.18 -5.35 4.76
C ILE A 21 4.27 -4.80 6.18
N ALA A 22 3.54 -5.37 7.13
CA ALA A 22 3.54 -4.95 8.54
C ALA A 22 4.91 -5.12 9.21
N SER A 23 5.72 -6.09 8.77
CA SER A 23 7.09 -6.27 9.26
C SER A 23 8.08 -5.23 8.75
N ILE A 24 7.77 -4.54 7.64
CA ILE A 24 8.64 -3.57 6.98
C ILE A 24 8.21 -2.13 7.30
N VAL A 25 6.90 -1.87 7.34
CA VAL A 25 6.33 -0.53 7.47
C VAL A 25 5.58 -0.42 8.81
N PRO A 26 6.06 0.41 9.75
CA PRO A 26 5.32 0.71 10.99
C PRO A 26 3.92 1.27 10.70
N TYR A 27 2.97 1.01 11.58
CA TYR A 27 1.57 1.37 11.37
C TYR A 27 1.36 2.86 11.06
N GLU A 28 2.08 3.75 11.75
CA GLU A 28 1.98 5.20 11.55
C GLU A 28 2.46 5.62 10.16
N ARG A 29 3.46 4.91 9.61
CA ARG A 29 3.97 5.16 8.24
C ARG A 29 3.00 4.64 7.20
N TYR A 30 2.38 3.50 7.45
CA TYR A 30 1.32 2.95 6.61
C TYR A 30 0.12 3.90 6.55
N GLU A 31 -0.35 4.38 7.70
CA GLU A 31 -1.47 5.31 7.79
C GLU A 31 -1.20 6.61 7.01
N ALA A 32 0.00 7.18 7.15
CA ALA A 32 0.40 8.35 6.37
C ALA A 32 0.41 8.07 4.86
N ALA A 33 0.98 6.94 4.42
CA ALA A 33 1.04 6.56 3.01
C ALA A 33 -0.36 6.35 2.41
N GLU A 34 -1.24 5.63 3.11
CA GLU A 34 -2.63 5.43 2.68
C GLU A 34 -3.43 6.74 2.70
N THR A 35 -3.16 7.64 3.64
CA THR A 35 -3.77 8.98 3.66
C THR A 35 -3.40 9.77 2.40
N PHE A 36 -2.10 9.84 2.06
CA PHE A 36 -1.65 10.50 0.83
C PHE A 36 -2.24 9.86 -0.41
N ARG A 37 -2.29 8.52 -0.46
CA ARG A 37 -2.86 7.77 -1.58
C ARG A 37 -4.35 8.07 -1.76
N SER A 38 -5.13 8.01 -0.68
CA SER A 38 -6.57 8.24 -0.66
C SER A 38 -6.92 9.66 -1.09
N LEU A 39 -6.30 10.67 -0.47
CA LEU A 39 -6.51 12.09 -0.83
C LEU A 39 -5.96 12.40 -2.23
N GLY A 40 -4.94 11.67 -2.66
CA GLY A 40 -4.41 11.72 -4.02
C GLY A 40 -5.38 11.22 -5.10
N LEU A 41 -6.47 10.53 -4.76
CA LEU A 41 -7.52 10.15 -5.72
C LEU A 41 -8.48 11.31 -6.04
N MET A 42 -8.46 12.39 -5.26
CA MET A 42 -9.27 13.57 -5.52
C MET A 42 -8.89 14.19 -6.89
N THR A 43 -9.91 14.61 -7.62
CA THR A 43 -9.75 15.26 -8.92
C THR A 43 -9.32 16.73 -8.77
N GLY A 44 -8.76 17.28 -9.84
CA GLY A 44 -8.30 18.67 -9.87
C GLY A 44 -7.07 18.94 -8.99
N GLU A 45 -6.90 20.21 -8.65
CA GLU A 45 -5.72 20.72 -7.92
C GLU A 45 -5.66 20.23 -6.47
N GLY A 46 -6.82 19.98 -5.84
CA GLY A 46 -6.90 19.47 -4.47
C GLY A 46 -6.16 18.15 -4.27
N GLY A 47 -6.28 17.21 -5.21
CA GLY A 47 -5.53 15.94 -5.14
C GLY A 47 -4.07 16.06 -5.60
N ALA A 48 -3.71 17.10 -6.37
CA ALA A 48 -2.35 17.26 -6.89
C ALA A 48 -1.34 17.45 -5.75
N LEU A 49 -1.70 18.18 -4.70
CA LEU A 49 -0.87 18.38 -3.51
C LEU A 49 -0.49 17.05 -2.83
N PHE A 50 -1.46 16.14 -2.71
CA PHE A 50 -1.27 14.82 -2.08
C PHE A 50 -0.59 13.80 -2.99
N ARG A 51 -0.43 14.08 -4.29
CA ARG A 51 0.35 13.25 -5.23
C ARG A 51 1.79 13.74 -5.43
N GLN A 52 2.00 15.05 -5.41
CA GLN A 52 3.23 15.65 -5.91
C GLN A 52 4.22 16.10 -4.82
N SER A 53 3.74 16.32 -3.59
CA SER A 53 4.59 16.75 -2.48
C SER A 53 5.67 15.72 -2.14
N ALA A 54 6.81 16.18 -1.63
CA ALA A 54 7.91 15.29 -1.24
C ALA A 54 7.51 14.28 -0.14
N PRO A 55 6.76 14.66 0.91
CA PRO A 55 6.28 13.70 1.91
C PRO A 55 5.37 12.63 1.30
N ALA A 56 4.46 13.00 0.39
CA ALA A 56 3.60 12.06 -0.30
C ALA A 56 4.40 11.03 -1.11
N LYS A 57 5.34 11.51 -1.94
CA LYS A 57 6.20 10.63 -2.75
C LYS A 57 7.01 9.68 -1.88
N SER A 58 7.58 10.18 -0.77
CA SER A 58 8.36 9.36 0.15
C SER A 58 7.51 8.26 0.79
N ALA A 59 6.36 8.62 1.36
CA ALA A 59 5.48 7.66 2.05
C ALA A 59 4.94 6.60 1.09
N ILE A 60 4.47 7.02 -0.09
CA ILE A 60 3.95 6.11 -1.12
C ILE A 60 5.07 5.19 -1.66
N ALA A 61 6.28 5.71 -1.88
CA ALA A 61 7.40 4.91 -2.37
C ALA A 61 7.89 3.87 -1.35
N GLU A 62 7.86 4.21 -0.06
CA GLU A 62 8.15 3.27 1.03
C GLU A 62 7.14 2.12 1.05
N LEU A 63 5.84 2.43 1.09
CA LEU A 63 4.78 1.42 1.06
C LEU A 63 4.84 0.55 -0.21
N ARG A 64 5.10 1.16 -1.37
CA ARG A 64 5.21 0.43 -2.64
C ARG A 64 6.39 -0.54 -2.67
N ARG A 65 7.52 -0.19 -2.04
CA ARG A 65 8.67 -1.12 -1.92
C ARG A 65 8.32 -2.30 -1.01
N ALA A 66 7.63 -2.07 0.10
CA ALA A 66 7.17 -3.14 0.98
C ALA A 66 6.16 -4.06 0.29
N GLN A 67 5.25 -3.51 -0.52
CA GLN A 67 4.34 -4.29 -1.36
C GLN A 67 5.08 -5.15 -2.38
N ALA A 68 6.10 -4.61 -3.06
CA ALA A 68 6.89 -5.38 -4.02
C ALA A 68 7.64 -6.56 -3.36
N GLU A 69 8.19 -6.37 -2.16
CA GLU A 69 8.79 -7.45 -1.37
C GLU A 69 7.75 -8.52 -0.97
N ALA A 70 6.57 -8.08 -0.54
CA ALA A 70 5.46 -8.97 -0.23
C ALA A 70 4.99 -9.78 -1.44
N ASP A 71 4.94 -9.16 -2.63
CA ASP A 71 4.59 -9.83 -3.88
C ASP A 71 5.59 -10.94 -4.20
N VAL A 72 6.90 -10.67 -4.15
CA VAL A 72 7.95 -11.66 -4.42
C VAL A 72 7.93 -12.82 -3.42
N ARG A 73 7.54 -12.59 -2.17
CA ARG A 73 7.59 -13.59 -1.11
C ARG A 73 6.33 -14.45 -0.98
N CYS A 74 5.17 -13.92 -1.37
CA CYS A 74 3.87 -14.52 -1.04
C CYS A 74 3.04 -14.91 -2.27
N PHE A 75 3.42 -14.47 -3.47
CA PHE A 75 2.72 -14.73 -4.73
C PHE A 75 3.67 -15.27 -5.80
#